data_AF-A0A223ARV3-F1
#
_entry.id   AF-A0A223ARV3-F1
#
_cell.length_a   1.000
_cell.length_b   1.000
_cell.length_c   1.000
_cell.angle_alpha   90.00
_cell.angle_beta   90.00
_cell.angle_gamma   90.00
#
_symmetry.space_group_name_H-M   'P 1'
#
loop_
_entity.id
_entity.type
_entity.pdbx_description
1 polymer ?
#
loop_
_entity_poly.entity_id
_entity_poly.type
_entity_poly.pdbx_seq_one_letter_code
_entity_poly.pdbx_strand_id
1 'polypeptide(L)'
;MYINRAELKQRGGFRFRANYWHAVLVAFVYTLLNGGAVAISRRFNTTATSSNNSFSYSANYSLADDPTVQWIIGLAIGVILIAIVIGFAFAIFVVNPINVGIQTFFLRNSSGETEGFHLGDGFKHNYLNVVKTMFFMNLWIGLWTLLLVIPGIIKAYSYRLVPYILAENPDIDTNEALMRSEQLMRGNKWEAFIYDLSFIGWYIVSVFTCGILSIFWVQPYKLACDAELYRLLAGKNGDDYRFGVDGTGTGPSTFTSSPSQNEPFYHMTSDTQPQQEPNDVPASPASNEAPTSPTDNKPADGVVAEEDTIDFKPGE
;
A
#
# COMPACT_ATOMS: atom_id res chain seq x y z
N MET A 1 10.94 3.09 -20.11
CA MET A 1 11.05 1.77 -19.44
C MET A 1 9.71 1.08 -19.56
N TYR A 2 9.69 -0.19 -19.94
CA TYR A 2 8.47 -0.94 -20.20
C TYR A 2 7.95 -1.60 -18.91
N ILE A 3 6.63 -1.68 -18.73
CA ILE A 3 6.04 -2.42 -17.60
C ILE A 3 5.76 -3.85 -18.06
N ASN A 4 6.43 -4.83 -17.45
CA ASN A 4 6.22 -6.24 -17.76
C ASN A 4 4.87 -6.75 -17.21
N ARG A 5 3.79 -6.42 -17.94
CA ARG A 5 2.39 -6.76 -17.57
C ARG A 5 2.14 -8.26 -17.39
N ALA A 6 2.99 -9.16 -17.91
CA ALA A 6 2.83 -10.59 -17.76
C ALA A 6 3.37 -11.07 -16.40
N GLU A 7 4.62 -10.70 -16.08
CA GLU A 7 5.26 -10.98 -14.79
C GLU A 7 4.50 -10.34 -13.63
N LEU A 8 4.09 -9.07 -13.78
CA LEU A 8 3.27 -8.36 -12.81
C LEU A 8 1.97 -9.12 -12.47
N LYS A 9 1.29 -9.62 -13.51
CA LYS A 9 0.08 -10.44 -13.39
C LYS A 9 0.33 -11.83 -12.81
N GLN A 10 1.54 -12.36 -12.94
CA GLN A 10 1.98 -13.62 -12.34
C GLN A 10 2.27 -13.45 -10.84
N ARG A 11 3.04 -12.42 -10.46
CA ARG A 11 3.34 -12.06 -9.06
C ARG A 11 2.05 -11.80 -8.27
N GLY A 12 1.21 -10.87 -8.75
CA GLY A 12 -0.08 -10.55 -8.13
C GLY A 12 -1.02 -11.75 -8.08
N GLY A 13 -1.00 -12.61 -9.10
CA GLY A 13 -1.80 -13.85 -9.15
C GLY A 13 -1.35 -14.92 -8.16
N PHE A 14 -0.05 -15.02 -7.90
CA PHE A 14 0.51 -15.92 -6.88
C PHE A 14 0.12 -15.46 -5.47
N ARG A 15 0.33 -14.17 -5.15
CA ARG A 15 -0.02 -13.58 -3.85
C ARG A 15 -1.52 -13.51 -3.60
N PHE A 16 -2.34 -13.29 -4.64
CA PHE A 16 -3.79 -13.42 -4.55
C PHE A 16 -4.23 -14.84 -4.14
N ARG A 17 -3.66 -15.88 -4.76
CA ARG A 17 -4.05 -17.27 -4.48
C ARG A 17 -3.67 -17.75 -3.08
N ALA A 18 -2.55 -17.27 -2.53
CA ALA A 18 -2.11 -17.62 -1.17
C ALA A 18 -3.16 -17.26 -0.10
N ASN A 19 -3.76 -16.07 -0.19
CA ASN A 19 -4.77 -15.56 0.75
C ASN A 19 -6.14 -15.35 0.09
N TYR A 20 -6.55 -16.26 -0.81
CA TYR A 20 -7.72 -16.11 -1.69
C TYR A 20 -8.98 -15.61 -0.97
N TRP A 21 -9.42 -16.27 0.10
CA TRP A 21 -10.67 -15.92 0.79
C TRP A 21 -10.62 -14.54 1.48
N HIS A 22 -9.49 -14.19 2.09
CA HIS A 22 -9.28 -12.86 2.66
C HIS A 22 -9.32 -11.81 1.55
N ALA A 23 -8.57 -12.01 0.47
CA ALA A 23 -8.52 -11.09 -0.67
C ALA A 23 -9.89 -10.91 -1.35
N VAL A 24 -10.67 -11.98 -1.53
CA VAL A 24 -12.04 -11.91 -2.08
C VAL A 24 -12.94 -11.08 -1.17
N LEU A 25 -12.88 -11.25 0.16
CA LEU A 25 -13.71 -10.46 1.08
C LEU A 25 -13.28 -8.98 1.11
N VAL A 26 -11.98 -8.69 1.18
CA VAL A 26 -11.46 -7.31 1.11
C VAL A 26 -11.88 -6.64 -0.21
N ALA A 27 -11.77 -7.35 -1.33
CA ALA A 27 -12.22 -6.85 -2.63
C ALA A 27 -13.74 -6.72 -2.73
N PHE A 28 -14.52 -7.59 -2.08
CA PHE A 28 -15.97 -7.46 -2.02
C PHE A 28 -16.37 -6.18 -1.28
N VAL A 29 -15.74 -5.87 -0.13
CA VAL A 29 -15.92 -4.57 0.55
C VAL A 29 -15.51 -3.41 -0.36
N TYR A 30 -14.38 -3.50 -1.06
CA TYR A 30 -13.99 -2.50 -2.06
C TYR A 30 -15.07 -2.29 -3.14
N THR A 31 -15.68 -3.37 -3.65
CA THR A 31 -16.78 -3.28 -4.62
C THR A 31 -18.06 -2.73 -4.02
N LEU A 32 -18.40 -3.01 -2.75
CA LEU A 32 -19.59 -2.44 -2.12
C LEU A 32 -19.46 -0.93 -1.92
N LEU A 33 -18.27 -0.44 -1.54
CA LEU A 33 -18.06 0.98 -1.28
C LEU A 33 -17.87 1.80 -2.57
N ASN A 34 -17.06 1.32 -3.51
CA ASN A 34 -16.70 2.06 -4.74
C ASN A 34 -17.52 1.63 -5.96
N GLY A 35 -17.79 0.32 -6.10
CA GLY A 35 -18.67 -0.23 -7.15
C GLY A 35 -20.16 -0.11 -6.81
N GLY A 36 -20.51 -0.07 -5.53
CA GLY A 36 -21.87 0.22 -5.05
C GLY A 36 -22.32 1.59 -5.51
N ALA A 37 -21.42 2.58 -5.61
CA ALA A 37 -21.72 3.86 -6.23
C ALA A 37 -22.15 3.72 -7.71
N VAL A 38 -21.64 2.74 -8.47
CA VAL A 38 -22.08 2.45 -9.85
C VAL A 38 -23.42 1.69 -9.87
N ALA A 39 -23.68 0.80 -8.92
CA ALA A 39 -25.00 0.15 -8.78
C ALA A 39 -26.09 1.16 -8.34
N ILE A 40 -25.74 2.09 -7.44
CA ILE A 40 -26.55 3.22 -7.01
C ILE A 40 -26.73 4.19 -8.19
N SER A 41 -25.70 4.47 -8.99
CA SER A 41 -25.81 5.27 -10.21
C SER A 41 -26.68 4.59 -11.27
N ARG A 42 -26.68 3.26 -11.38
CA ARG A 42 -27.63 2.53 -12.25
C ARG A 42 -29.07 2.62 -11.72
N ARG A 43 -29.28 2.61 -10.40
CA ARG A 43 -30.60 2.87 -9.80
C ARG A 43 -31.04 4.33 -9.99
N PHE A 44 -30.13 5.31 -9.85
CA PHE A 44 -30.41 6.71 -10.18
C PHE A 44 -30.64 6.91 -11.68
N ASN A 45 -29.96 6.20 -12.58
CA ASN A 45 -30.26 6.23 -14.02
C ASN A 45 -31.56 5.46 -14.38
N THR A 46 -32.16 4.76 -13.41
CA THR A 46 -33.53 4.22 -13.47
C THR A 46 -34.53 5.13 -12.73
N THR A 47 -34.04 6.13 -11.98
CA THR A 47 -34.81 7.14 -11.23
C THR A 47 -34.55 8.56 -11.77
N ALA A 48 -34.00 8.65 -12.99
CA ALA A 48 -33.75 9.87 -13.74
C ALA A 48 -34.51 9.76 -15.06
N THR A 49 -35.65 10.46 -15.11
CA THR A 49 -36.42 10.68 -16.35
C THR A 49 -36.96 9.42 -17.04
N SER A 50 -37.74 8.64 -16.28
CA SER A 50 -39.04 8.18 -16.82
C SER A 50 -40.16 8.95 -16.13
N SER A 51 -40.24 10.25 -16.46
CA SER A 51 -41.36 11.12 -16.10
C SER A 51 -42.59 10.75 -16.95
N ASN A 52 -43.14 9.56 -16.69
CA ASN A 52 -44.45 9.18 -17.18
C ASN A 52 -45.47 10.07 -16.47
N ASN A 53 -46.03 11.05 -17.19
CA ASN A 53 -47.07 11.96 -16.70
C ASN A 53 -48.42 11.23 -16.59
N SER A 54 -48.48 10.19 -15.77
CA SER A 54 -49.65 9.33 -15.53
C SER A 54 -49.88 9.06 -14.04
N PHE A 55 -49.48 9.99 -13.16
CA PHE A 55 -50.11 10.13 -11.85
C PHE A 55 -51.46 10.85 -12.00
N SER A 56 -52.44 10.18 -12.62
CA SER A 56 -53.77 10.71 -12.89
C SER A 56 -54.64 10.66 -11.63
N TYR A 57 -54.36 11.51 -10.65
CA TYR A 57 -55.25 11.69 -9.51
C TYR A 57 -56.44 12.54 -9.97
N SER A 58 -57.65 11.98 -9.93
CA SER A 58 -58.89 12.68 -10.32
C SER A 58 -59.29 13.67 -9.21
N ALA A 59 -58.57 14.79 -9.18
CA ALA A 59 -58.38 15.62 -8.02
C ALA A 59 -58.41 17.11 -8.41
N ASN A 60 -59.60 17.72 -8.35
CA ASN A 60 -59.77 19.16 -8.60
C ASN A 60 -59.41 19.98 -7.35
N TYR A 61 -58.17 19.83 -6.89
CA TYR A 61 -57.57 20.59 -5.80
C TYR A 61 -56.10 20.84 -6.13
N SER A 62 -55.67 22.10 -6.10
CA SER A 62 -54.31 22.49 -6.43
C SER A 62 -53.38 22.21 -5.25
N LEU A 63 -52.62 21.11 -5.33
CA LEU A 63 -51.57 20.78 -4.36
C LEU A 63 -50.43 21.83 -4.33
N ALA A 64 -50.39 22.75 -5.31
CA ALA A 64 -49.41 23.84 -5.36
C ALA A 64 -49.86 25.10 -4.58
N ASP A 65 -51.17 25.30 -4.40
CA ASP A 65 -51.73 26.48 -3.71
C ASP A 65 -52.08 26.21 -2.23
N ASP A 66 -52.06 24.95 -1.79
CA ASP A 66 -52.23 24.60 -0.38
C ASP A 66 -50.92 24.89 0.40
N PRO A 67 -50.92 25.85 1.35
CA PRO A 67 -49.71 26.19 2.09
C PRO A 67 -49.18 25.02 2.92
N THR A 68 -50.04 24.11 3.39
CA THR A 68 -49.61 22.94 4.18
C THR A 68 -48.80 21.97 3.32
N VAL A 69 -49.21 21.77 2.05
CA VAL A 69 -48.48 20.93 1.09
C VAL A 69 -47.14 21.59 0.72
N GLN A 70 -47.10 22.92 0.55
CA GLN A 70 -45.85 23.64 0.31
C GLN A 70 -44.86 23.48 1.49
N TRP A 71 -45.31 23.58 2.74
CA TRP A 71 -44.47 23.32 3.92
C TRP A 71 -43.97 21.87 3.97
N ILE A 72 -44.82 20.88 3.66
CA ILE A 72 -44.43 19.46 3.62
C ILE A 72 -43.36 19.20 2.56
N ILE A 73 -43.50 19.77 1.36
CA ILE A 73 -42.49 19.67 0.28
C ILE A 73 -41.17 20.33 0.71
N GLY A 74 -41.23 21.51 1.34
CA GLY A 74 -40.05 22.19 1.86
C GLY A 74 -39.29 21.36 2.91
N LEU A 75 -40.01 20.74 3.85
CA LEU A 75 -39.43 19.83 4.84
C LEU A 75 -38.84 18.57 4.19
N ALA A 76 -39.52 17.97 3.21
CA ALA A 76 -39.01 16.79 2.49
C ALA A 76 -37.70 17.10 1.75
N ILE A 77 -37.62 18.25 1.06
CA ILE A 77 -36.38 18.72 0.42
C ILE A 77 -35.28 18.96 1.46
N GLY A 78 -35.60 19.58 2.60
CA GLY A 78 -34.67 19.78 3.71
C GLY A 78 -34.07 18.47 4.24
N VAL A 79 -34.92 17.46 4.48
CA VAL A 79 -34.49 16.12 4.92
C VAL A 79 -33.61 15.44 3.86
N ILE A 80 -33.94 15.56 2.57
CA ILE A 80 -33.14 15.01 1.47
C ILE A 80 -31.76 15.69 1.41
N LEU A 81 -31.68 17.02 1.53
CA LEU A 81 -30.41 17.75 1.55
C LEU A 81 -29.55 17.36 2.76
N ILE A 82 -30.15 17.21 3.95
CA ILE A 82 -29.45 16.71 5.14
C ILE A 82 -28.92 15.30 4.92
N ALA A 83 -29.71 14.40 4.33
CA ALA A 83 -29.29 13.04 4.01
C ALA A 83 -28.13 13.00 2.99
N ILE A 84 -28.13 13.90 1.99
CA ILE A 84 -27.02 14.05 1.03
C ILE A 84 -25.74 14.52 1.75
N VAL A 85 -25.83 15.51 2.62
CA VAL A 85 -24.67 16.01 3.40
C VAL A 85 -24.11 14.92 4.32
N ILE A 86 -24.97 14.15 5.00
CA ILE A 86 -24.56 13.01 5.84
C ILE A 86 -23.88 11.92 4.99
N GLY A 87 -24.44 11.57 3.82
CA GLY A 87 -23.85 10.60 2.90
C GLY A 87 -22.49 11.03 2.35
N PHE A 88 -22.33 12.32 2.03
CA PHE A 88 -21.07 12.90 1.58
C PHE A 88 -20.02 12.92 2.70
N ALA A 89 -20.41 13.27 3.92
CA ALA A 89 -19.55 13.18 5.10
C ALA A 89 -19.11 11.72 5.35
N PHE A 90 -20.03 10.75 5.28
CA PHE A 90 -19.70 9.33 5.41
C PHE A 90 -18.70 8.85 4.34
N ALA A 91 -18.85 9.29 3.09
CA ALA A 91 -17.88 8.99 2.03
C ALA A 91 -16.48 9.55 2.35
N ILE A 92 -16.40 10.78 2.87
CA ILE A 92 -15.13 11.42 3.20
C ILE A 92 -14.46 10.77 4.43
N PHE A 93 -15.20 10.59 5.52
CA PHE A 93 -14.66 10.17 6.82
C PHE A 93 -14.59 8.64 7.00
N VAL A 94 -15.38 7.85 6.28
CA VAL A 94 -15.42 6.39 6.43
C VAL A 94 -14.91 5.66 5.19
N VAL A 95 -15.37 6.02 3.99
CA VAL A 95 -14.98 5.29 2.76
C VAL A 95 -13.53 5.54 2.36
N ASN A 96 -13.03 6.78 2.45
CA ASN A 96 -11.64 7.08 2.11
C ASN A 96 -10.62 6.32 2.99
N PRO A 97 -10.74 6.28 4.33
CA PRO A 97 -9.85 5.48 5.18
C PRO A 97 -9.98 3.97 4.98
N ILE A 98 -11.18 3.44 4.73
CA ILE A 98 -11.35 2.02 4.34
C ILE A 98 -10.60 1.74 3.03
N ASN A 99 -10.67 2.63 2.04
CA ASN A 99 -9.93 2.47 0.79
C ASN A 99 -8.41 2.41 1.01
N VAL A 100 -7.84 3.20 1.94
CA VAL A 100 -6.42 3.09 2.31
C VAL A 100 -6.14 1.77 3.04
N GLY A 101 -6.97 1.37 4.01
CA GLY A 101 -6.83 0.08 4.70
C GLY A 101 -6.94 -1.15 3.78
N ILE A 102 -7.74 -1.05 2.72
CA ILE A 102 -7.82 -2.05 1.64
C ILE A 102 -6.48 -2.14 0.89
N GLN A 103 -5.88 -1.01 0.51
CA GLN A 103 -4.55 -1.03 -0.12
C GLN A 103 -3.45 -1.48 0.85
N THR A 104 -3.56 -1.16 2.14
CA THR A 104 -2.67 -1.70 3.19
C THR A 104 -2.71 -3.22 3.23
N PHE A 105 -3.91 -3.83 3.20
CA PHE A 105 -4.05 -5.30 3.11
C PHE A 105 -3.38 -5.86 1.85
N PHE A 106 -3.67 -5.32 0.66
CA PHE A 106 -3.10 -5.85 -0.58
C PHE A 106 -1.58 -5.66 -0.70
N LEU A 107 -1.04 -4.57 -0.14
CA LEU A 107 0.40 -4.31 -0.06
C LEU A 107 1.12 -5.28 0.89
N ARG A 108 0.61 -5.48 2.11
CA ARG A 108 1.13 -6.50 3.04
C ARG A 108 0.98 -7.92 2.46
N ASN A 109 -0.09 -8.21 1.73
CA ASN A 109 -0.29 -9.52 1.12
C ASN A 109 0.68 -9.79 -0.04
N SER A 110 1.11 -8.75 -0.76
CA SER A 110 2.22 -8.83 -1.73
C SER A 110 3.52 -9.31 -1.04
N SER A 111 3.82 -8.78 0.15
CA SER A 111 4.96 -9.20 0.98
C SER A 111 4.87 -10.63 1.51
N GLY A 112 3.64 -11.16 1.64
CA GLY A 112 3.35 -12.39 2.39
C GLY A 112 3.21 -12.18 3.90
N GLU A 113 2.98 -10.93 4.36
CA GLU A 113 2.94 -10.54 5.79
C GLU A 113 1.53 -10.59 6.42
N THR A 114 0.50 -11.03 5.68
CA THR A 114 -0.91 -10.96 6.16
C THR A 114 -1.44 -12.28 6.72
N GLU A 115 -1.74 -12.27 8.01
CA GLU A 115 -2.76 -13.11 8.62
C GLU A 115 -3.99 -12.24 8.95
N GLY A 116 -5.16 -12.56 8.39
CA GLY A 116 -6.40 -11.81 8.61
C GLY A 116 -6.60 -10.58 7.70
N PHE A 117 -7.59 -9.74 8.03
CA PHE A 117 -8.22 -8.81 7.06
C PHE A 117 -7.62 -7.40 6.97
N HIS A 118 -6.99 -6.86 8.01
CA HIS A 118 -6.30 -5.55 8.02
C HIS A 118 -7.04 -4.26 7.57
N LEU A 119 -8.31 -4.29 7.12
CA LEU A 119 -9.06 -3.07 6.69
C LEU A 119 -9.05 -1.92 7.70
N GLY A 120 -8.99 -2.22 9.00
CA GLY A 120 -8.94 -1.21 10.07
C GLY A 120 -7.63 -0.41 10.13
N ASP A 121 -6.56 -0.84 9.47
CA ASP A 121 -5.24 -0.19 9.56
C ASP A 121 -5.27 1.26 9.06
N GLY A 122 -6.09 1.57 8.04
CA GLY A 122 -6.31 2.93 7.54
C GLY A 122 -6.99 3.90 8.52
N PHE A 123 -7.46 3.42 9.67
CA PHE A 123 -7.98 4.24 10.77
C PHE A 123 -7.02 4.38 11.97
N LYS A 124 -5.97 3.54 12.06
CA LYS A 124 -5.14 3.43 13.28
C LYS A 124 -4.17 4.59 13.45
N HIS A 125 -3.51 5.00 12.36
CA HIS A 125 -2.43 5.99 12.38
C HIS A 125 -2.82 7.20 11.54
N ASN A 126 -2.66 8.39 12.13
CA ASN A 126 -2.92 9.71 11.53
C ASN A 126 -4.17 9.78 10.62
N TYR A 127 -5.28 9.24 11.11
CA TYR A 127 -6.57 9.16 10.40
C TYR A 127 -7.00 10.49 9.76
N LEU A 128 -6.79 11.64 10.43
CA LEU A 128 -7.15 12.95 9.88
C LEU A 128 -6.28 13.33 8.67
N ASN A 129 -4.99 12.99 8.66
CA ASN A 129 -4.14 13.20 7.49
C ASN A 129 -4.48 12.25 6.34
N VAL A 130 -4.85 10.99 6.64
CA VAL A 130 -5.37 10.04 5.65
C VAL A 130 -6.66 10.56 5.00
N VAL A 131 -7.64 10.99 5.80
CA VAL A 131 -8.89 11.61 5.32
C VAL A 131 -8.60 12.88 4.50
N LYS A 132 -7.79 13.81 5.03
CA LYS A 132 -7.39 15.06 4.36
C LYS A 132 -6.76 14.78 2.99
N THR A 133 -5.78 13.88 2.94
CA THR A 133 -5.01 13.60 1.72
C THR A 133 -5.87 12.90 0.66
N MET A 134 -6.70 11.93 1.05
CA MET A 134 -7.66 11.29 0.14
C MET A 134 -8.75 12.27 -0.33
N PHE A 135 -9.21 13.18 0.53
CA PHE A 135 -10.12 14.26 0.14
C PHE A 135 -9.49 15.20 -0.89
N PHE A 136 -8.28 15.72 -0.65
CA PHE A 136 -7.58 16.57 -1.61
C PHE A 136 -7.27 15.84 -2.93
N MET A 137 -6.88 14.56 -2.88
CA MET A 137 -6.73 13.72 -4.07
C MET A 137 -8.01 13.70 -4.92
N ASN A 138 -9.13 13.34 -4.30
CA ASN A 138 -10.43 13.25 -4.97
C ASN A 138 -10.92 14.62 -5.46
N LEU A 139 -10.69 15.69 -4.69
CA LEU A 139 -11.00 17.07 -5.04
C LEU A 139 -10.23 17.49 -6.31
N TRP A 140 -8.91 17.27 -6.36
CA TRP A 140 -8.10 17.58 -7.54
C TRP A 140 -8.56 16.79 -8.77
N ILE A 141 -8.79 15.47 -8.65
CA ILE A 141 -9.29 14.64 -9.76
C ILE A 141 -10.67 15.16 -10.23
N GLY A 142 -11.55 15.52 -9.29
CA GLY A 142 -12.85 16.13 -9.55
C GLY A 142 -12.74 17.45 -10.32
N LEU A 143 -11.91 18.38 -9.87
CA LEU A 143 -11.65 19.67 -10.55
C LEU A 143 -11.13 19.48 -11.98
N TRP A 144 -10.15 18.59 -12.17
CA TRP A 144 -9.61 18.31 -13.51
C TRP A 144 -10.65 17.65 -14.42
N THR A 145 -11.48 16.75 -13.89
CA THR A 145 -12.56 16.08 -14.65
C THR A 145 -13.71 17.02 -14.99
N LEU A 146 -14.06 17.93 -14.07
CA LEU A 146 -15.08 18.98 -14.26
C LEU A 146 -14.65 19.99 -15.33
N LEU A 147 -13.36 20.31 -15.39
CA LEU A 147 -12.79 21.15 -16.45
C LEU A 147 -12.84 20.43 -17.81
N LEU A 148 -12.26 19.23 -17.89
CA LEU A 148 -12.29 18.36 -19.08
C LEU A 148 -12.08 16.89 -18.70
N VAL A 149 -12.87 15.97 -19.28
CA VAL A 149 -12.80 14.53 -18.97
C VAL A 149 -11.40 13.93 -19.21
N ILE A 150 -10.71 14.30 -20.29
CA ILE A 150 -9.41 13.73 -20.67
C ILE A 150 -8.30 14.02 -19.64
N PRO A 151 -7.99 15.28 -19.27
CA PRO A 151 -7.02 15.56 -18.21
C PRO A 151 -7.48 15.07 -16.83
N GLY A 152 -8.79 14.98 -16.56
CA GLY A 152 -9.33 14.27 -15.39
C GLY A 152 -8.83 12.83 -15.28
N ILE A 153 -8.95 12.05 -16.37
CA ILE A 153 -8.41 10.69 -16.45
C ILE A 153 -6.89 10.68 -16.25
N ILE A 154 -6.15 11.56 -16.93
CA ILE A 154 -4.67 11.64 -16.80
C ILE A 154 -4.27 11.95 -15.35
N LYS A 155 -4.99 12.83 -14.64
CA LYS A 155 -4.71 13.16 -13.24
C LYS A 155 -5.09 12.01 -12.29
N ALA A 156 -6.18 11.28 -12.55
CA ALA A 156 -6.51 10.06 -11.82
C ALA A 156 -5.38 9.02 -11.91
N TYR A 157 -4.84 8.75 -13.11
CA TYR A 157 -3.65 7.90 -13.27
C TYR A 157 -2.41 8.45 -12.56
N SER A 158 -2.28 9.78 -12.41
CA SER A 158 -1.15 10.41 -11.72
C SER A 158 -1.20 10.22 -10.20
N TYR A 159 -2.39 10.17 -9.62
CA TYR A 159 -2.62 10.08 -8.18
C TYR A 159 -3.04 8.68 -7.68
N ARG A 160 -3.19 7.69 -8.56
CA ARG A 160 -3.61 6.32 -8.18
C ARG A 160 -2.70 5.62 -7.15
N LEU A 161 -1.49 6.11 -6.91
CA LEU A 161 -0.54 5.52 -5.95
C LEU A 161 -0.60 6.17 -4.55
N VAL A 162 -1.26 7.33 -4.41
CA VAL A 162 -1.48 8.01 -3.12
C VAL A 162 -2.01 7.09 -2.00
N PRO A 163 -3.04 6.24 -2.19
CA PRO A 163 -3.52 5.38 -1.11
C PRO A 163 -2.52 4.27 -0.69
N TYR A 164 -1.55 3.93 -1.53
CA TYR A 164 -0.46 3.01 -1.17
C TYR A 164 0.64 3.75 -0.40
N ILE A 165 0.96 4.99 -0.80
CA ILE A 165 1.90 5.87 -0.06
C ILE A 165 1.38 6.14 1.36
N LEU A 166 0.08 6.43 1.51
CA LEU A 166 -0.58 6.59 2.82
C LEU A 166 -0.67 5.28 3.63
N ALA A 167 -0.68 4.12 2.97
CA ALA A 167 -0.67 2.82 3.64
C ALA A 167 0.71 2.48 4.23
N GLU A 168 1.79 3.02 3.65
CA GLU A 168 3.15 2.86 4.14
C GLU A 168 3.57 3.96 5.13
N ASN A 169 3.34 5.23 4.77
CA ASN A 169 3.61 6.39 5.61
C ASN A 169 2.32 7.24 5.73
N PRO A 170 1.50 7.05 6.78
CA PRO A 170 0.29 7.83 7.01
C PRO A 170 0.56 9.27 7.50
N ASP A 171 1.80 9.59 7.88
CA ASP A 171 2.21 10.88 8.47
C ASP A 171 2.80 11.87 7.45
N ILE A 172 3.07 11.44 6.22
CA ILE A 172 3.52 12.26 5.08
C ILE A 172 2.57 13.43 4.79
N ASP A 173 3.04 14.63 4.43
CA ASP A 173 2.10 15.71 4.08
C ASP A 173 1.29 15.37 2.81
N THR A 174 0.05 15.86 2.79
CA THR A 174 -0.87 15.79 1.65
C THR A 174 -0.23 16.19 0.32
N ASN A 175 0.52 17.29 0.27
CA ASN A 175 1.13 17.75 -0.97
C ASN A 175 2.29 16.85 -1.39
N GLU A 176 3.06 16.36 -0.42
CA GLU A 176 4.18 15.44 -0.65
C GLU A 176 3.68 14.08 -1.16
N ALA A 177 2.61 13.51 -0.58
CA ALA A 177 1.99 12.27 -1.08
C ALA A 177 1.47 12.40 -2.53
N LEU A 178 0.78 13.52 -2.84
CA LEU A 178 0.30 13.81 -4.18
C LEU A 178 1.47 13.98 -5.18
N MET A 179 2.51 14.70 -4.77
CA MET A 179 3.72 14.91 -5.57
C MET A 179 4.48 13.60 -5.80
N ARG A 180 4.70 12.79 -4.75
CA ARG A 180 5.42 11.51 -4.83
C ARG A 180 4.68 10.52 -5.72
N SER A 181 3.34 10.40 -5.61
CA SER A 181 2.54 9.61 -6.56
C SER A 181 2.72 10.07 -8.00
N GLU A 182 2.70 11.38 -8.26
CA GLU A 182 2.91 11.91 -9.61
C GLU A 182 4.34 11.66 -10.13
N GLN A 183 5.36 11.70 -9.26
CA GLN A 183 6.73 11.33 -9.59
C GLN A 183 6.88 9.84 -9.91
N LEU A 184 6.33 8.93 -9.08
CA LEU A 184 6.28 7.48 -9.35
C LEU A 184 5.58 7.17 -10.68
N MET A 185 4.52 7.91 -11.00
CA MET A 185 3.75 7.74 -12.24
C MET A 185 4.36 8.46 -13.46
N ARG A 186 5.37 9.33 -13.29
CA ARG A 186 5.97 10.12 -14.38
C ARG A 186 6.65 9.23 -15.42
N GLY A 187 6.26 9.38 -16.69
CA GLY A 187 6.67 8.49 -17.79
C GLY A 187 5.99 7.12 -17.82
N ASN A 188 5.30 6.72 -16.74
CA ASN A 188 4.67 5.40 -16.59
C ASN A 188 3.13 5.43 -16.78
N LYS A 189 2.53 6.63 -16.92
CA LYS A 189 1.06 6.85 -17.06
C LYS A 189 0.44 6.07 -18.24
N TRP A 190 1.12 6.00 -19.39
CA TRP A 190 0.64 5.30 -20.59
C TRP A 190 0.76 3.77 -20.46
N GLU A 191 1.87 3.28 -19.92
CA GLU A 191 2.06 1.85 -19.61
C GLU A 191 1.01 1.35 -18.61
N ALA A 192 0.67 2.16 -17.60
CA ALA A 192 -0.43 1.88 -16.66
C ALA A 192 -1.80 1.82 -17.35
N PHE A 193 -2.09 2.74 -18.29
CA PHE A 193 -3.33 2.69 -19.09
C PHE A 193 -3.41 1.41 -19.96
N ILE A 194 -2.31 0.99 -20.59
CA ILE A 194 -2.24 -0.27 -21.35
C ILE A 194 -2.39 -1.49 -20.42
N TYR A 195 -1.81 -1.43 -19.22
CA TYR A 195 -2.00 -2.44 -18.18
C TYR A 195 -3.47 -2.56 -17.77
N ASP A 196 -4.16 -1.46 -17.49
CA ASP A 196 -5.58 -1.45 -17.11
C ASP A 196 -6.48 -1.90 -18.28
N LEU A 197 -6.17 -1.47 -19.52
CA LEU A 197 -6.83 -1.96 -20.74
C LEU A 197 -6.67 -3.48 -20.89
N SER A 198 -5.55 -4.07 -20.46
CA SER A 198 -5.36 -5.53 -20.47
C SER A 198 -6.23 -6.31 -19.47
N PHE A 199 -7.07 -5.64 -18.67
CA PHE A 199 -8.15 -6.26 -17.90
C PHE A 199 -9.54 -6.12 -18.55
N ILE A 200 -9.72 -5.33 -19.62
CA ILE A 200 -11.04 -5.10 -20.22
C ILE A 200 -11.72 -6.40 -20.68
N GLY A 201 -10.93 -7.35 -21.23
CA GLY A 201 -11.43 -8.68 -21.60
C GLY A 201 -11.99 -9.48 -20.42
N TRP A 202 -11.38 -9.37 -19.24
CA TRP A 202 -11.87 -10.02 -18.02
C TRP A 202 -13.18 -9.39 -17.51
N TYR A 203 -13.34 -8.07 -17.66
CA TYR A 203 -14.60 -7.40 -17.37
C TYR A 203 -15.69 -7.75 -18.39
N ILE A 204 -15.36 -7.88 -19.68
CA ILE A 204 -16.30 -8.32 -20.73
C ILE A 204 -16.78 -9.76 -20.44
N VAL A 205 -15.87 -10.70 -20.18
CA VAL A 205 -16.24 -12.07 -19.76
C VAL A 205 -17.10 -12.05 -18.48
N SER A 206 -16.79 -11.15 -17.54
CA SER A 206 -17.57 -11.02 -16.30
C SER A 206 -19.04 -10.64 -16.55
N VAL A 207 -19.36 -9.86 -17.59
CA VAL A 207 -20.75 -9.52 -17.95
C VAL A 207 -21.54 -10.80 -18.29
N PHE A 208 -20.96 -11.71 -19.08
CA PHE A 208 -21.61 -12.99 -19.42
C PHE A 208 -21.79 -13.90 -18.18
N THR A 209 -20.96 -13.75 -17.15
CA THR A 209 -21.12 -14.45 -15.85
C THR A 209 -22.05 -13.71 -14.86
N CYS A 210 -22.92 -12.80 -15.33
CA CYS A 210 -23.78 -11.96 -14.51
C CYS A 210 -23.03 -11.16 -13.41
N GLY A 211 -21.73 -10.86 -13.63
CA GLY A 211 -20.86 -10.17 -12.69
C GLY A 211 -20.16 -11.05 -11.65
N ILE A 212 -20.49 -12.34 -11.52
CA ILE A 212 -19.91 -13.24 -10.50
C ILE A 212 -18.38 -13.29 -10.63
N LEU A 213 -17.84 -13.46 -11.85
CA LEU A 213 -16.39 -13.48 -12.07
C LEU A 213 -15.69 -12.18 -11.66
N SER A 214 -16.38 -11.03 -11.78
CA SER A 214 -15.82 -9.73 -11.40
C SER A 214 -15.56 -9.64 -9.89
N ILE A 215 -16.44 -10.26 -9.09
CA ILE A 215 -16.41 -10.20 -7.62
C ILE A 215 -15.42 -11.22 -7.05
N PHE A 216 -15.54 -12.48 -7.49
CA PHE A 216 -14.75 -13.60 -6.94
C PHE A 216 -13.35 -13.75 -7.57
N TRP A 217 -13.07 -13.07 -8.69
CA TRP A 217 -11.78 -13.17 -9.36
C TRP A 217 -11.21 -11.83 -9.82
N VAL A 218 -11.87 -11.10 -10.72
CA VAL A 218 -11.23 -9.95 -11.42
C VAL A 218 -10.83 -8.84 -10.44
N GLN A 219 -11.70 -8.45 -9.51
CA GLN A 219 -11.40 -7.37 -8.56
C GLN A 219 -10.26 -7.73 -7.57
N PRO A 220 -10.30 -8.83 -6.80
CA PRO A 220 -9.21 -9.16 -5.88
C PRO A 220 -7.89 -9.44 -6.59
N TYR A 221 -7.95 -10.07 -7.78
CA TYR A 221 -6.78 -10.27 -8.62
C TYR A 221 -6.18 -8.94 -9.11
N LYS A 222 -7.01 -7.99 -9.54
CA LYS A 222 -6.53 -6.67 -9.97
C LYS A 222 -5.92 -5.89 -8.81
N LEU A 223 -6.55 -5.86 -7.62
CA LEU A 223 -6.01 -5.16 -6.46
C LEU A 223 -4.65 -5.73 -6.02
N ALA A 224 -4.46 -7.05 -6.09
CA ALA A 224 -3.16 -7.68 -5.87
C ALA A 224 -2.11 -7.30 -6.93
N CYS A 225 -2.51 -7.21 -8.21
CA CYS A 225 -1.61 -6.74 -9.28
C CYS A 225 -1.30 -5.23 -9.19
N ASP A 226 -2.25 -4.42 -8.71
CA ASP A 226 -2.06 -2.97 -8.51
C ASP A 226 -1.09 -2.69 -7.34
N ALA A 227 -1.08 -3.53 -6.30
CA ALA A 227 -0.11 -3.46 -5.20
C ALA A 227 1.32 -3.84 -5.64
N GLU A 228 1.49 -4.91 -6.42
CA GLU A 228 2.78 -5.23 -7.06
C GLU A 228 3.25 -4.09 -8.00
N LEU A 229 2.31 -3.43 -8.67
CA LEU A 229 2.57 -2.33 -9.60
C LEU A 229 2.95 -1.03 -8.89
N TYR A 230 2.48 -0.82 -7.66
CA TYR A 230 3.06 0.17 -6.76
C TYR A 230 4.53 -0.20 -6.50
N ARG A 231 4.81 -1.35 -5.87
CA ARG A 231 6.19 -1.76 -5.49
C ARG A 231 7.19 -1.66 -6.63
N LEU A 232 6.84 -2.11 -7.84
CA LEU A 232 7.69 -2.04 -9.02
C LEU A 232 8.01 -0.61 -9.47
N LEU A 233 7.03 0.29 -9.46
CA LEU A 233 7.24 1.70 -9.83
C LEU A 233 7.95 2.48 -8.71
N ALA A 234 7.77 2.02 -7.48
CA ALA A 234 8.21 2.69 -6.28
C ALA A 234 9.70 2.38 -6.01
N GLY A 235 10.09 1.10 -5.83
CA GLY A 235 11.49 0.72 -5.59
C GLY A 235 12.44 1.07 -6.74
N LYS A 236 11.92 1.15 -7.97
CA LYS A 236 12.62 1.69 -9.15
C LYS A 236 13.18 3.11 -8.94
N ASN A 237 12.53 3.94 -8.12
CA ASN A 237 12.94 5.32 -7.91
C ASN A 237 13.99 5.49 -6.78
N GLY A 238 14.47 4.40 -6.17
CA GLY A 238 15.46 4.45 -5.09
C GLY A 238 14.89 4.79 -3.71
N ASP A 239 13.57 4.72 -3.56
CA ASP A 239 12.89 4.77 -2.27
C ASP A 239 12.96 3.37 -1.60
N ASP A 240 13.43 3.29 -0.35
CA ASP A 240 13.48 2.02 0.41
C ASP A 240 12.09 1.64 0.97
N TYR A 241 11.47 0.60 0.40
CA TYR A 241 10.12 0.15 0.79
C TYR A 241 10.15 -0.70 2.07
N ARG A 242 9.44 -0.23 3.10
CA ARG A 242 9.51 -0.81 4.46
C ARG A 242 8.43 -1.85 4.76
N PHE A 243 7.72 -2.32 3.73
CA PHE A 243 6.77 -3.44 3.78
C PHE A 243 7.23 -4.60 2.89
N GLY A 244 7.55 -5.74 3.50
CA GLY A 244 8.05 -6.94 2.82
C GLY A 244 9.56 -6.98 2.60
N VAL A 245 10.23 -7.69 3.51
CA VAL A 245 11.65 -8.04 3.55
C VAL A 245 12.23 -8.48 2.20
N ASP A 246 13.46 -8.06 1.93
CA ASP A 246 14.29 -8.55 0.83
C ASP A 246 14.45 -10.07 0.86
N GLY A 247 13.80 -10.75 -0.09
CA GLY A 247 13.88 -12.20 -0.27
C GLY A 247 12.53 -12.93 -0.30
N THR A 248 11.46 -12.38 0.30
CA THR A 248 10.12 -13.01 0.25
C THR A 248 9.39 -12.70 -1.07
N GLY A 249 10.11 -12.76 -2.20
CA GLY A 249 9.67 -12.25 -3.51
C GLY A 249 9.67 -13.25 -4.67
N THR A 250 10.13 -14.49 -4.47
CA THR A 250 10.11 -15.51 -5.53
C THR A 250 8.69 -16.01 -5.81
N GLY A 251 8.07 -15.41 -6.84
CA GLY A 251 7.16 -16.17 -7.69
C GLY A 251 7.88 -17.37 -8.33
N PRO A 252 7.16 -18.26 -9.05
CA PRO A 252 7.73 -19.51 -9.58
C PRO A 252 9.11 -19.33 -10.20
N SER A 253 10.09 -20.08 -9.68
CA SER A 253 11.54 -19.88 -9.86
C SER A 253 12.10 -20.18 -11.26
N THR A 254 11.22 -20.20 -12.28
CA THR A 254 11.53 -20.47 -13.69
C THR A 254 11.80 -19.20 -14.49
N PHE A 255 11.86 -18.03 -13.85
CA PHE A 255 12.08 -16.73 -14.49
C PHE A 255 13.31 -16.02 -13.90
N THR A 256 14.48 -16.57 -14.19
CA THR A 256 15.76 -15.89 -14.03
C THR A 256 15.72 -14.53 -14.73
N SER A 257 16.20 -13.48 -14.06
CA SER A 257 16.38 -12.15 -14.65
C SER A 257 17.38 -12.23 -15.82
N SER A 258 16.92 -11.86 -17.02
CA SER A 258 17.84 -11.67 -18.16
C SER A 258 18.59 -10.34 -18.01
N PRO A 259 19.85 -10.23 -18.46
CA PRO A 259 20.84 -9.44 -17.72
C PRO A 259 20.96 -7.97 -18.13
N SER A 260 21.30 -7.13 -17.14
CA SER A 260 22.08 -5.90 -17.32
C SER A 260 23.36 -6.01 -16.47
N GLN A 261 24.48 -5.55 -17.00
CA GLN A 261 25.82 -5.94 -16.52
C GLN A 261 26.35 -5.07 -15.36
N ASN A 262 27.17 -5.71 -14.51
CA ASN A 262 28.23 -5.15 -13.65
C ASN A 262 27.82 -4.18 -12.51
N GLU A 263 27.78 -4.73 -11.29
CA GLU A 263 28.58 -4.36 -10.08
C GLU A 263 28.66 -2.89 -9.57
N PRO A 264 28.96 -2.65 -8.26
CA PRO A 264 29.35 -3.62 -7.23
C PRO A 264 28.44 -3.72 -5.99
N PHE A 265 28.64 -4.81 -5.24
CA PHE A 265 28.20 -4.98 -3.86
C PHE A 265 28.64 -3.83 -2.94
N TYR A 266 27.72 -3.30 -2.12
CA TYR A 266 28.05 -2.46 -0.96
C TYR A 266 27.47 -3.10 0.31
N HIS A 267 28.30 -3.87 1.02
CA HIS A 267 28.08 -4.14 2.44
C HIS A 267 28.48 -2.91 3.24
N MET A 268 27.54 -2.28 3.95
CA MET A 268 27.87 -1.18 4.88
C MET A 268 27.72 -1.63 6.32
N THR A 269 28.77 -2.26 6.85
CA THR A 269 29.00 -2.32 8.30
C THR A 269 29.28 -0.92 8.82
N SER A 270 28.52 -0.48 9.83
CA SER A 270 28.75 0.80 10.50
C SER A 270 29.76 0.65 11.62
N ASP A 271 30.93 1.28 11.47
CA ASP A 271 31.88 1.51 12.54
C ASP A 271 32.46 2.94 12.46
N THR A 272 33.01 3.45 13.56
CA THR A 272 33.09 4.91 13.83
C THR A 272 34.24 5.68 13.15
N GLN A 273 34.08 7.01 13.07
CA GLN A 273 35.02 7.95 12.44
C GLN A 273 36.40 8.11 13.16
N PRO A 274 37.44 8.62 12.47
CA PRO A 274 38.85 8.54 12.89
C PRO A 274 39.48 9.89 13.32
N GLN A 275 40.74 9.89 13.78
CA GLN A 275 41.80 10.74 13.19
C GLN A 275 43.26 10.51 13.68
N GLN A 276 44.20 10.85 12.77
CA GLN A 276 45.59 11.33 12.94
C GLN A 276 46.79 10.34 13.11
N GLU A 277 47.60 10.34 12.03
CA GLU A 277 49.00 9.89 11.83
C GLU A 277 49.98 11.12 11.97
N PRO A 278 51.29 11.13 11.60
CA PRO A 278 52.16 10.15 10.87
C PRO A 278 53.60 9.92 11.44
N ASN A 279 54.39 9.01 10.82
CA ASN A 279 55.75 9.26 10.24
C ASN A 279 56.69 8.02 10.15
N ASP A 280 56.69 7.39 8.97
CA ASP A 280 57.79 6.89 8.10
C ASP A 280 59.21 6.42 8.54
N VAL A 281 59.78 5.60 7.62
CA VAL A 281 61.19 5.23 7.32
C VAL A 281 61.85 4.00 8.02
N PRO A 282 62.27 2.97 7.24
CA PRO A 282 63.10 1.84 7.72
C PRO A 282 64.52 1.77 7.12
N ALA A 283 65.51 1.25 7.87
CA ALA A 283 66.74 0.60 7.36
C ALA A 283 67.54 -0.13 8.47
N SER A 284 68.30 -1.16 8.09
CA SER A 284 69.33 -1.87 8.89
C SER A 284 70.71 -1.76 8.20
N PRO A 285 71.82 -2.40 8.66
CA PRO A 285 72.14 -3.06 9.94
C PRO A 285 73.52 -2.63 10.55
N ALA A 286 73.93 -3.20 11.70
CA ALA A 286 75.21 -3.94 11.89
C ALA A 286 75.77 -3.99 13.35
N SER A 287 76.17 -5.21 13.77
CA SER A 287 77.32 -5.57 14.65
C SER A 287 77.69 -4.75 15.92
N ASN A 288 77.59 -5.36 17.11
CA ASN A 288 78.76 -6.02 17.75
C ASN A 288 78.46 -6.77 19.08
N GLU A 289 78.98 -8.01 19.14
CA GLU A 289 79.59 -8.74 20.28
C GLU A 289 78.87 -8.91 21.66
N ALA A 290 79.42 -9.83 22.48
CA ALA A 290 78.93 -10.36 23.76
C ALA A 290 80.17 -10.72 24.65
N PRO A 291 80.19 -11.67 25.60
CA PRO A 291 79.16 -12.25 26.51
C PRO A 291 79.63 -12.21 28.01
N THR A 292 78.88 -12.82 28.95
CA THR A 292 79.34 -13.76 30.04
C THR A 292 78.28 -13.98 31.15
N SER A 293 78.51 -14.94 32.06
CA SER A 293 77.56 -15.52 33.06
C SER A 293 78.31 -15.79 34.40
N PRO A 294 77.87 -16.63 35.38
CA PRO A 294 76.55 -17.05 35.92
C PRO A 294 76.51 -16.96 37.50
N THR A 295 75.77 -17.88 38.17
CA THR A 295 75.70 -18.22 39.64
C THR A 295 74.77 -17.35 40.53
N ASP A 296 74.13 -17.82 41.64
CA ASP A 296 74.14 -19.15 42.31
C ASP A 296 72.89 -19.43 43.24
N ASN A 297 72.80 -20.68 43.76
CA ASN A 297 72.13 -21.15 45.01
C ASN A 297 70.60 -21.46 45.11
N LYS A 298 70.26 -22.21 46.18
CA LYS A 298 69.07 -23.09 46.47
C LYS A 298 69.00 -23.34 48.02
N PRO A 299 68.06 -24.09 48.66
CA PRO A 299 66.61 -24.34 48.48
C PRO A 299 65.69 -23.80 49.62
N ALA A 300 64.37 -23.97 49.45
CA ALA A 300 63.35 -24.02 50.51
C ALA A 300 62.17 -24.94 50.12
N ASP A 301 61.47 -25.51 51.12
CA ASP A 301 60.44 -26.58 51.02
C ASP A 301 59.42 -26.38 52.20
N GLY A 302 58.17 -26.90 52.28
CA GLY A 302 57.35 -27.83 51.49
C GLY A 302 55.92 -27.99 52.11
N VAL A 303 55.26 -29.17 52.00
CA VAL A 303 53.90 -29.55 52.54
C VAL A 303 52.69 -28.98 51.73
N VAL A 304 51.54 -29.62 51.38
CA VAL A 304 50.82 -30.93 51.59
C VAL A 304 49.49 -30.83 52.40
N ALA A 305 48.51 -31.74 52.13
CA ALA A 305 47.10 -31.83 52.60
C ALA A 305 46.09 -30.93 51.83
N GLU A 306 44.86 -31.32 51.38
CA GLU A 306 43.84 -32.34 51.80
C GLU A 306 43.00 -31.84 53.01
N GLU A 307 41.65 -31.88 53.11
CA GLU A 307 40.47 -32.60 52.53
C GLU A 307 39.27 -31.59 52.27
N ASP A 308 38.10 -31.82 51.64
CA ASP A 308 37.52 -32.80 50.67
C ASP A 308 36.24 -32.22 49.96
N THR A 309 35.00 -32.66 50.23
CA THR A 309 33.77 -32.42 49.40
C THR A 309 32.51 -31.90 50.16
N ILE A 310 31.56 -31.28 49.44
CA ILE A 310 30.10 -31.39 49.70
C ILE A 310 29.23 -31.11 48.45
N ASP A 311 28.18 -31.93 48.28
CA ASP A 311 27.06 -31.83 47.32
C ASP A 311 25.73 -31.66 48.12
N PHE A 312 24.55 -31.79 47.48
CA PHE A 312 23.18 -31.73 48.04
C PHE A 312 22.67 -30.29 48.35
N LYS A 313 21.39 -29.93 48.12
CA LYS A 313 20.23 -30.65 47.55
C LYS A 313 19.14 -29.64 47.11
N PRO A 314 18.31 -29.93 46.08
CA PRO A 314 17.05 -29.21 45.85
C PRO A 314 15.87 -29.78 46.65
N GLY A 315 14.84 -28.95 46.90
CA GLY A 315 13.49 -29.42 47.26
C GLY A 315 12.64 -28.49 48.13
N GLU A 316 11.74 -27.74 47.48
CA GLU A 316 10.35 -27.46 47.90
C GLU A 316 9.49 -27.26 46.64
#